data_AF-A0A950IAN7-F1
#
_entry.id   AF-A0A950IAN7-F1
#
_cell.length_a   1.000
_cell.length_b   1.000
_cell.length_c   1.000
_cell.angle_alpha   90.00
_cell.angle_beta   90.00
_cell.angle_gamma   90.00
#
_symmetry.space_group_name_H-M   'P 1'
#
loop_
_entity.id
_entity.type
_entity.pdbx_description
1 polymer ?
#
loop_
_entity_poly.entity_id
_entity_poly.type
_entity_poly.pdbx_seq_one_letter_code
_entity_poly.pdbx_strand_id
1 'polypeptide(L)' 'MANEVSADRALELKSAQVTHIGDRQSNQDAQGSAQRGGLACYVVSDGAGGHAGGEIASNIVVKAIID' A
#
# COMPACT_ATOMS: atom_id res chain seq x y z
N MET A 1 38.64 21.16 6.31
CA MET A 1 37.60 21.61 5.37
C MET A 1 36.96 20.38 4.77
N ALA A 2 35.63 20.43 4.60
CA ALA A 2 34.72 19.39 4.11
C ALA A 2 34.62 18.13 5.00
N ASN A 3 33.65 18.16 5.92
CA ASN A 3 33.08 16.98 6.55
C ASN A 3 32.28 16.24 5.48
N GLU A 4 32.71 15.04 5.10
CA GLU A 4 31.96 14.18 4.18
C GLU A 4 30.57 13.92 4.76
N VAL A 5 29.54 14.35 4.03
CA VAL A 5 28.15 14.08 4.37
C VAL A 5 27.98 12.56 4.39
N SER A 6 27.63 12.05 5.57
CA SER A 6 27.48 10.62 5.87
C SER A 6 26.60 9.94 4.83
N ALA A 7 27.10 8.82 4.29
CA ALA A 7 26.37 7.97 3.35
C ALA A 7 24.95 7.68 3.85
N ASP A 8 24.01 7.98 2.96
CA ASP A 8 22.61 7.56 2.91
C ASP A 8 22.27 6.44 3.92
N ARG A 9 21.78 6.82 5.11
CA ARG A 9 21.34 5.83 6.10
C ARG A 9 20.00 5.26 5.64
N ALA A 10 20.07 4.11 4.96
CA ALA A 10 18.91 3.33 4.61
C ALA A 10 18.13 2.93 5.88
N LEU A 11 16.87 3.33 5.96
CA LEU A 11 15.95 2.93 7.01
C LEU A 11 15.46 1.50 6.71
N GLU A 12 15.72 0.55 7.62
CA GLU A 12 15.13 -0.78 7.52
C GLU A 12 13.66 -0.73 7.94
N LEU A 13 12.76 -1.00 6.99
CA LEU A 13 11.32 -1.06 7.22
C LEU A 13 10.85 -2.51 7.21
N LYS A 14 10.22 -2.94 8.32
CA LYS A 14 9.51 -4.22 8.41
C LYS A 14 8.02 -3.93 8.36
N SER A 15 7.34 -4.50 7.38
CA SER A 15 5.91 -4.31 7.15
C SER A 15 5.22 -5.66 6.94
N ALA A 16 3.97 -5.76 7.38
CA ALA A 16 3.09 -6.89 7.10
C ALA A 16 1.76 -6.35 6.55
N GLN A 17 1.10 -7.18 5.75
CA GLN A 17 -0.15 -6.87 5.08
C GLN A 17 -1.16 -7.95 5.46
N VAL A 18 -2.28 -7.55 6.07
CA VAL A 18 -3.33 -8.45 6.57
C VAL A 18 -4.68 -7.82 6.25
N THR A 19 -5.62 -8.61 5.74
CA THR A 19 -7.00 -8.18 5.52
C THR A 19 -7.94 -9.32 5.87
N HIS A 20 -9.16 -8.98 6.28
CA HIS A 20 -10.18 -9.94 6.65
C HIS A 20 -11.55 -9.40 6.22
N ILE A 21 -12.33 -10.26 5.55
CA ILE A 21 -13.64 -9.90 5.01
C ILE A 21 -14.72 -9.66 6.09
N GLY A 22 -14.55 -10.28 7.26
CA GLY A 22 -15.57 -10.31 8.31
C GLY A 22 -16.80 -11.09 7.84
N ASP A 23 -17.99 -10.59 8.18
CA ASP A 23 -19.26 -11.25 7.82
C ASP A 23 -19.81 -10.79 6.44
N ARG A 24 -19.00 -10.10 5.64
CA ARG A 24 -19.41 -9.59 4.33
C ARG A 24 -19.32 -10.66 3.25
N GLN A 25 -20.07 -10.48 2.15
CA GLN A 25 -20.04 -11.37 0.99
C GLN A 25 -18.79 -11.18 0.11
N SER A 26 -18.23 -9.98 0.09
CA SER A 26 -17.02 -9.63 -0.65
C SER A 26 -16.14 -8.73 0.22
N ASN A 27 -14.83 -8.95 0.13
CA ASN A 27 -13.85 -8.07 0.76
C ASN A 27 -13.60 -6.91 -0.19
N GLN A 28 -14.00 -5.70 0.21
CA GLN A 28 -13.84 -4.50 -0.60
C GLN A 28 -12.57 -3.72 -0.22
N ASP A 29 -11.76 -4.26 0.70
CA ASP A 29 -10.44 -3.73 1.01
C ASP A 29 -9.41 -4.27 0.01
N ALA A 30 -8.50 -3.40 -0.42
CA ALA A 30 -7.30 -3.75 -1.17
C ALA A 30 -6.07 -3.13 -0.52
N GLN A 31 -4.93 -3.80 -0.62
CA GLN A 31 -3.65 -3.32 -0.09
C GLN A 31 -2.51 -3.65 -1.06
N GLY A 32 -1.46 -2.84 -1.03
CA GLY A 32 -0.27 -3.06 -1.83
C GLY A 32 0.93 -2.29 -1.31
N SER A 33 2.11 -2.65 -1.82
CA SER A 33 3.35 -1.98 -1.46
C SER A 33 4.33 -1.96 -2.63
N ALA A 34 5.08 -0.87 -2.79
CA ALA A 34 6.15 -0.73 -3.77
C ALA A 34 7.42 -0.16 -3.12
N GLN A 35 8.59 -0.50 -3.66
CA GLN A 35 9.87 0.07 -3.24
C GLN A 35 10.65 0.55 -4.45
N ARG A 36 11.17 1.79 -4.40
CA ARG A 36 11.96 2.38 -5.50
C ARG A 36 12.95 3.41 -4.97
N GLY A 37 14.23 3.23 -5.28
CA GLY A 37 15.26 4.23 -5.00
C GLY A 37 15.35 4.69 -3.54
N GLY A 38 15.31 3.75 -2.59
CA GLY A 38 15.33 4.07 -1.15
C GLY A 38 13.99 4.53 -0.57
N LEU A 39 12.95 4.64 -1.39
CA LEU A 39 11.58 4.95 -0.95
C LEU A 39 10.75 3.67 -0.86
N ALA A 40 9.85 3.63 0.12
CA ALA A 40 8.81 2.62 0.25
C ALA A 40 7.44 3.31 0.21
N CYS A 41 6.50 2.71 -0.52
CA CYS A 41 5.10 3.12 -0.58
C CYS A 41 4.23 1.96 -0.09
N TYR A 42 3.28 2.25 0.79
CA TYR A 42 2.29 1.30 1.30
C TYR A 42 0.92 1.92 1.10
N VAL A 43 -0.01 1.15 0.54
CA VAL A 43 -1.31 1.63 0.12
C VAL A 43 -2.39 0.72 0.70
N VAL A 44 -3.44 1.31 1.23
CA VAL A 44 -4.69 0.64 1.59
C VAL A 44 -5.84 1.42 0.98
N SER A 45 -6.78 0.73 0.36
CA SER A 45 -8.00 1.31 -0.21
C SER A 45 -9.21 0.51 0.25
N ASP A 46 -10.19 1.19 0.82
CA ASP A 46 -11.51 0.63 1.18
C ASP A 46 -12.51 1.02 0.08
N GLY A 47 -13.15 0.03 -0.53
CA GLY A 47 -14.19 0.22 -1.53
C GLY A 47 -15.50 0.64 -0.88
N ALA A 48 -16.11 1.72 -1.37
CA ALA A 48 -17.38 2.22 -0.82
C ALA A 48 -18.49 1.14 -0.90
N GLY A 49 -18.85 0.60 0.26
CA GLY A 49 -19.95 -0.36 0.39
C GLY A 49 -21.30 0.22 -0.01
N GLY A 50 -22.25 -0.65 -0.32
CA GLY A 50 -23.62 -0.25 -0.72
C GLY A 50 -23.80 0.02 -2.21
N HIS A 51 -22.73 -0.03 -3.01
CA HIS A 51 -22.78 -0.04 -4.48
C HIS A 51 -22.05 -1.29 -5.02
N ALA A 52 -22.47 -1.79 -6.18
CA ALA A 52 -21.78 -2.91 -6.82
C ALA A 52 -20.36 -2.50 -7.25
N GLY A 53 -19.38 -3.37 -6.99
CA GLY A 53 -18.01 -3.22 -7.51
C GLY A 53 -17.02 -2.49 -6.59
N GLY A 54 -17.32 -2.34 -5.30
CA GLY A 54 -16.36 -1.77 -4.34
C GLY A 54 -15.02 -2.52 -4.32
N GLU A 55 -15.00 -3.85 -4.48
CA GLU A 55 -13.74 -4.60 -4.62
C GLU A 55 -12.97 -4.24 -5.90
N ILE A 56 -13.66 -3.91 -6.99
CA ILE A 56 -13.02 -3.52 -8.25
C ILE A 56 -12.41 -2.13 -8.08
N ALA A 57 -13.17 -1.20 -7.49
CA ALA A 57 -12.72 0.17 -7.26
C ALA A 57 -11.47 0.22 -6.37
N SER A 58 -11.47 -0.50 -5.24
CA SER A 58 -10.31 -0.54 -4.34
C SER A 58 -9.08 -1.18 -5.00
N ASN A 59 -9.26 -2.24 -5.78
CA ASN A 59 -8.17 -2.85 -6.55
C ASN A 59 -7.58 -1.91 -7.61
N ILE A 60 -8.42 -1.12 -8.31
CA ILE A 60 -7.95 -0.14 -9.30
C ILE A 60 -7.08 0.92 -8.63
N VAL A 61 -7.49 1.44 -7.48
CA VAL A 61 -6.73 2.46 -6.75
C VAL A 61 -5.36 1.92 -6.34
N VAL A 62 -5.31 0.73 -5.75
CA VAL A 62 -4.04 0.12 -5.33
C VAL A 62 -3.13 -0.07 -6.53
N LYS A 63 -3.60 -0.71 -7.61
CA LYS A 63 -2.82 -0.93 -8.83
C LYS A 63 -2.28 0.35 -9.44
N ALA A 64 -3.11 1.40 -9.53
CA ALA A 64 -2.69 2.68 -10.09
C ALA A 64 -1.57 3.39 -9.29
N ILE A 65 -1.35 3.01 -8.02
CA ILE A 65 -0.30 3.58 -7.17
C ILE A 65 0.94 2.69 -7.14
N ILE A 66 0.77 1.36 -7.16
CA ILE A 66 1.89 0.42 -7.00
C ILE A 66 2.53 -0.02 -8.30
N ASP A 67 1.80 0.03 -9.43
CA ASP A 67 2.29 -0.29 -10.77
C ASP A 67 3.00 0.93 -11.40
#